data_AF-A0A352SKW6-F1
#
_entry.id   AF-A0A352SKW6-F1
#
_cell.length_a   1.000
_cell.length_b   1.000
_cell.length_c   1.000
_cell.angle_alpha   90.00
_cell.angle_beta   90.00
_cell.angle_gamma   90.00
#
_symmetry.space_group_name_H-M   'P 1'
#
loop_
_entity.id
_entity.type
_entity.pdbx_description
1 polymer ?
#
loop_
_entity_poly.entity_id
_entity_poly.type
_entity_poly.pdbx_seq_one_letter_code
_entity_poly.pdbx_strand_id
1 'polypeptide(L)'
;MKAFSLLIALTLGGIQAQAQLPTISDKTSSITLTEGYFDYYFDNDQTQLLLKVDKLNEQFLYVNYLAAGVGSNDIGLDRSQQGGERIVFFEKRGPKLFLIQPNLSYI
;
A
#
# COMPACT_ATOMS: atom_id res chain seq x y z
N MET A 1 48.50 12.40 28.60
CA MET A 1 48.06 11.11 28.03
C MET A 1 46.65 10.67 28.45
N LYS A 2 46.03 11.21 29.52
CA LYS A 2 44.65 10.84 29.92
C LYS A 2 43.54 11.59 29.16
N ALA A 3 43.83 12.79 28.64
CA ALA A 3 42.85 13.62 27.93
C ALA A 3 42.57 13.16 26.48
N PHE A 4 43.49 12.41 25.87
CA PHE A 4 43.33 11.90 24.49
C PHE A 4 42.52 10.60 24.44
N SER A 5 42.52 9.82 25.52
CA SER A 5 41.75 8.58 25.65
C SER A 5 40.24 8.81 25.81
N LEU A 6 39.81 10.02 26.20
CA LEU A 6 38.39 10.33 26.39
C LEU A 6 37.69 10.75 25.10
N LEU A 7 38.42 11.27 24.11
CA LEU A 7 37.84 11.65 22.81
C LEU A 7 37.55 10.45 21.89
N ILE A 8 38.28 9.35 22.06
CA ILE A 8 38.10 8.12 21.26
C ILE A 8 36.91 7.28 21.76
N ALA A 9 36.48 7.47 23.01
CA ALA A 9 35.32 6.77 23.57
C ALA A 9 33.98 7.38 23.11
N LEU A 10 33.96 8.63 22.61
CA LEU A 10 32.73 9.30 22.18
C LEU A 10 32.35 9.02 20.71
N THR A 11 33.27 8.46 19.91
CA THR A 11 33.04 8.22 18.47
C THR A 11 32.53 6.81 18.14
N LEU A 12 32.54 5.87 19.09
CA LEU A 12 31.99 4.51 18.90
C LEU A 12 30.49 4.39 19.25
N GLY A 13 29.90 5.41 19.86
CA GLY A 13 28.49 5.44 20.26
C GLY A 13 27.56 6.03 19.19
N GLY A 14 27.86 5.81 17.91
CA GLY A 14 26.97 6.23 16.82
C GLY A 14 25.60 5.58 17.00
N ILE A 15 24.63 6.35 17.48
CA ILE A 15 23.23 5.96 17.62
C ILE A 15 22.76 5.51 16.24
N GLN A 16 22.66 4.20 16.06
CA GLN A 16 21.97 3.62 14.92
C GLN A 16 20.49 3.83 15.17
N ALA A 17 19.97 4.98 14.74
CA ALA A 17 18.54 5.19 14.63
C ALA A 17 18.02 4.29 13.50
N GLN A 18 17.71 3.04 13.82
CA GLN A 18 16.90 2.21 12.94
C GLN A 18 15.51 2.85 12.91
N ALA A 19 15.17 3.45 11.77
CA ALA A 19 13.82 3.96 11.54
C ALA A 19 12.86 2.77 11.59
N GLN A 20 12.17 2.60 12.73
CA GLN A 20 11.15 1.59 12.89
C GLN A 20 9.95 1.98 12.02
N LEU A 21 9.51 1.06 11.16
CA LEU A 21 8.33 1.29 10.35
C LEU A 21 7.12 1.46 11.29
N PRO A 22 6.26 2.48 11.05
CA PRO A 22 5.05 2.66 11.84
C PRO A 22 4.19 1.40 11.76
N THR A 23 3.60 1.01 12.87
CA THR A 23 2.74 -0.17 12.90
C THR A 23 1.39 0.16 12.25
N ILE A 24 0.64 -0.88 11.86
CA ILE A 24 -0.73 -0.69 11.35
C ILE A 24 -1.59 -0.01 12.43
N SER A 25 -1.46 -0.44 13.69
CA SER A 25 -2.19 0.14 14.82
C SER A 25 -1.92 1.63 15.00
N ASP A 26 -0.68 2.08 14.78
CA ASP A 26 -0.34 3.51 14.89
C ASP A 26 -1.08 4.34 13.84
N LYS A 27 -1.25 3.78 12.63
CA LYS A 27 -1.92 4.43 11.50
C LYS A 27 -3.44 4.36 11.56
N THR A 28 -4.02 3.42 12.30
CA THR A 28 -5.47 3.16 12.29
C THR A 28 -6.14 3.32 13.65
N SER A 29 -5.41 3.78 14.68
CA SER A 29 -5.91 3.87 16.07
C SER A 29 -7.18 4.70 16.24
N SER A 30 -7.35 5.75 15.43
CA SER A 30 -8.51 6.65 15.45
C SER A 30 -9.47 6.45 14.26
N ILE A 31 -9.26 5.41 13.45
CA ILE A 31 -10.05 5.16 12.24
C ILE A 31 -10.84 3.87 12.41
N THR A 32 -12.14 3.91 12.13
CA THR A 32 -13.00 2.73 12.20
C THR A 32 -12.65 1.73 11.10
N LEU A 33 -12.54 0.45 11.48
CA LEU A 33 -12.45 -0.66 10.53
C LEU A 33 -13.84 -0.93 9.93
N THR A 34 -13.89 -0.98 8.60
CA THR A 34 -15.10 -1.36 7.86
C THR A 34 -14.88 -2.70 7.19
N GLU A 35 -15.81 -3.63 7.41
CA GLU A 35 -15.78 -4.97 6.81
C GLU A 35 -16.16 -4.94 5.33
N GLY A 36 -15.48 -5.78 4.53
CA GLY A 36 -15.71 -5.88 3.09
C GLY A 36 -15.07 -7.12 2.49
N TYR A 37 -14.96 -7.18 1.15
CA TYR A 37 -14.18 -8.26 0.51
C TYR A 37 -12.72 -8.24 0.97
N PHE A 38 -12.18 -7.02 1.04
CA PHE A 38 -11.06 -6.64 1.90
C PHE A 38 -11.60 -5.65 2.91
N ASP A 39 -11.25 -5.82 4.19
CA ASP A 39 -11.54 -4.80 5.18
C ASP A 39 -10.71 -3.55 4.87
N TYR A 40 -11.22 -2.39 5.26
CA TYR A 40 -10.52 -1.13 5.03
C TYR A 40 -10.78 -0.12 6.14
N TYR A 41 -9.90 0.86 6.23
CA TYR A 41 -10.04 2.05 7.06
C TYR A 41 -10.18 3.25 6.13
N PHE A 42 -11.19 4.10 6.36
CA PHE A 42 -11.34 5.36 5.63
C PHE A 42 -11.01 6.52 6.55
N ASP A 43 -9.86 7.15 6.32
CA ASP A 43 -9.44 8.36 7.02
C ASP A 43 -10.17 9.56 6.39
N ASN A 44 -11.17 10.10 7.09
CA ASN A 44 -11.93 11.26 6.63
C ASN A 44 -11.08 12.54 6.63
N ASP A 45 -10.18 12.69 7.59
CA ASP A 45 -9.36 13.89 7.75
C ASP A 45 -8.33 14.00 6.62
N GLN A 46 -7.76 12.86 6.22
CA GLN A 46 -6.78 12.80 5.12
C GLN A 46 -7.41 12.47 3.77
N THR A 47 -8.72 12.18 3.72
CA THR A 47 -9.41 11.67 2.51
C THR A 47 -8.66 10.47 1.90
N GLN A 48 -8.30 9.50 2.75
CA GLN A 48 -7.46 8.36 2.37
C GLN A 48 -8.15 7.03 2.68
N LEU A 49 -8.11 6.11 1.71
CA LEU A 49 -8.53 4.72 1.88
C LEU A 49 -7.30 3.84 2.16
N LEU A 50 -7.30 3.17 3.31
CA LEU A 50 -6.26 2.22 3.72
C LEU A 50 -6.85 0.79 3.67
N LEU A 51 -6.35 -0.03 2.77
CA LEU A 51 -6.78 -1.43 2.63
C LEU A 51 -6.06 -2.32 3.64
N LYS A 52 -6.79 -3.12 4.41
CA LYS A 52 -6.21 -4.19 5.23
C LYS A 52 -6.02 -5.42 4.36
N VAL A 53 -4.76 -5.77 4.07
CA VAL A 53 -4.41 -6.94 3.26
C VAL A 53 -3.96 -8.08 4.18
N ASP A 54 -4.83 -9.07 4.36
CA ASP A 54 -4.57 -10.31 5.10
C ASP A 54 -4.51 -11.56 4.18
N LYS A 55 -5.05 -11.47 2.96
CA LYS A 55 -5.01 -12.52 1.93
C LYS A 55 -3.81 -12.34 1.00
N LEU A 56 -2.69 -12.99 1.31
CA LEU A 56 -1.49 -13.01 0.48
C LEU A 56 -1.47 -14.21 -0.47
N ASN A 57 -0.99 -14.00 -1.70
CA ASN A 57 -0.89 -14.99 -2.76
C ASN A 57 -2.22 -15.64 -3.18
N GLU A 58 -3.34 -15.01 -2.80
CA GLU A 58 -4.68 -15.42 -3.19
C GLU A 58 -5.15 -14.56 -4.37
N GLN A 59 -5.62 -15.23 -5.43
CA GLN A 59 -6.10 -14.55 -6.63
C GLN A 59 -7.50 -13.99 -6.43
N PHE A 60 -7.70 -12.75 -6.87
CA PHE A 60 -9.01 -12.08 -6.88
C PHE A 60 -9.21 -11.28 -8.16
N LEU A 61 -10.47 -10.99 -8.47
CA LEU A 61 -10.84 -10.17 -9.62
C LEU A 61 -10.69 -8.68 -9.29
N TYR A 62 -9.89 -7.99 -10.08
CA TYR A 62 -9.74 -6.53 -10.03
C TYR A 62 -10.36 -5.90 -11.27
N VAL A 63 -11.35 -5.04 -11.04
CA VAL A 63 -12.06 -4.30 -12.07
C VAL A 63 -11.86 -2.81 -11.83
N ASN A 64 -11.49 -2.08 -12.88
CA ASN A 64 -11.37 -0.63 -12.82
C ASN A 64 -12.46 0.03 -13.67
N TYR A 65 -12.96 1.18 -13.21
CA TYR A 65 -13.97 1.98 -13.89
C TYR A 65 -13.44 3.38 -14.14
N LEU A 66 -13.90 4.03 -15.21
CA LEU A 66 -13.62 5.44 -15.43
C LEU A 66 -14.47 6.29 -14.47
N ALA A 67 -13.88 6.67 -13.33
CA ALA A 67 -14.56 7.41 -12.27
C ALA A 67 -15.13 8.76 -12.74
N ALA A 68 -14.41 9.44 -13.65
CA ALA A 68 -14.86 10.63 -14.34
C ALA A 68 -14.40 10.58 -15.81
N GLY A 69 -15.32 10.80 -16.75
CA GLY A 69 -15.06 10.85 -18.19
C GLY A 69 -15.62 12.13 -18.80
N VAL A 70 -15.29 12.39 -20.06
CA VAL A 70 -15.70 13.63 -20.76
C VAL A 70 -17.22 13.69 -21.01
N GLY A 71 -17.94 12.59 -20.78
CA GLY A 71 -19.31 12.38 -21.24
C GLY A 71 -19.31 11.54 -22.52
N SER A 72 -20.48 11.34 -23.14
CA SER A 72 -20.49 10.75 -24.48
C SER A 72 -19.75 11.64 -25.45
N ASN A 73 -18.74 11.04 -26.06
CA ASN A 73 -17.80 11.69 -26.95
C ASN A 73 -17.43 10.72 -28.08
N ASP A 74 -16.93 11.28 -29.17
CA ASP A 74 -16.58 10.51 -30.37
C ASP A 74 -15.33 9.64 -30.19
N ILE A 75 -14.61 9.77 -29.06
CA ILE A 75 -13.43 8.96 -28.71
C ILE A 75 -13.78 7.75 -27.83
N GLY A 76 -15.06 7.56 -27.51
CA GLY A 76 -15.56 6.37 -26.81
C GLY A 76 -15.20 6.28 -25.32
N LEU A 77 -14.90 7.40 -24.66
CA LEU A 77 -14.61 7.47 -23.21
C LEU A 77 -15.85 7.93 -22.43
N ASP A 78 -16.80 7.04 -22.24
CA ASP A 78 -18.04 7.32 -21.52
C ASP A 78 -17.84 7.31 -19.99
N ARG A 79 -18.70 8.05 -19.29
CA ARG A 79 -18.72 8.07 -17.81
C ARG A 79 -19.10 6.69 -17.29
N SER A 80 -18.43 6.24 -16.24
CA SER A 80 -18.66 4.92 -15.64
C SER A 80 -18.41 3.75 -16.59
N GLN A 81 -17.73 3.99 -17.71
CA GLN A 81 -17.34 2.92 -18.61
C GLN A 81 -16.40 1.96 -17.87
N GLN A 82 -16.72 0.67 -17.96
CA GLN A 82 -15.88 -0.38 -17.43
C GLN A 82 -14.58 -0.42 -18.23
N GLY A 83 -13.46 -0.38 -17.51
CA GLY A 83 -12.14 -0.53 -18.09
C GLY A 83 -11.79 -2.00 -18.27
N GLY A 84 -10.71 -2.43 -17.61
CA GLY A 84 -10.23 -3.81 -17.70
C GLY A 84 -10.64 -4.65 -16.49
N GLU A 85 -10.79 -5.94 -16.74
CA GLU A 85 -10.86 -6.98 -15.72
C GLU A 85 -9.51 -7.72 -15.67
N ARG A 86 -8.99 -7.95 -14.47
CA ARG A 86 -7.70 -8.63 -14.27
C ARG A 86 -7.82 -9.58 -13.10
N ILE A 87 -7.26 -10.78 -13.26
CA ILE A 87 -6.92 -11.61 -12.10
C ILE A 87 -5.64 -11.05 -11.51
N VAL A 88 -5.62 -10.80 -10.20
CA VAL A 88 -4.45 -10.24 -9.49
C VAL A 88 -4.32 -10.90 -8.11
N PHE A 89 -3.17 -10.76 -7.46
CA PHE A 89 -2.95 -11.17 -6.07
C PHE A 89 -1.96 -10.24 -5.38
N PHE A 90 -2.00 -10.21 -4.04
CA PHE A 90 -1.00 -9.49 -3.25
C PHE A 90 0.19 -10.38 -2.89
N GLU A 91 1.41 -9.88 -3.09
CA GLU A 91 2.65 -10.56 -2.70
C GLU A 91 3.50 -9.65 -1.81
N LYS A 92 3.92 -10.14 -0.64
CA LYS A 92 4.82 -9.41 0.26
C LYS A 92 6.28 -9.78 -0.05
N ARG A 93 7.10 -8.78 -0.38
CA ARG A 93 8.55 -8.92 -0.57
C ARG A 93 9.29 -7.98 0.38
N GLY A 94 9.84 -8.55 1.45
CA GLY A 94 10.47 -7.77 2.52
C GLY A 94 9.50 -6.73 3.12
N PRO A 95 9.83 -5.43 3.14
CA PRO A 95 8.97 -4.38 3.67
C PRO A 95 7.91 -3.87 2.67
N LYS A 96 7.82 -4.45 1.46
CA LYS A 96 6.92 -3.99 0.40
C LYS A 96 5.80 -4.99 0.14
N LEU A 97 4.64 -4.47 -0.24
CA LEU A 97 3.49 -5.23 -0.72
C LEU A 97 3.27 -4.90 -2.20
N PHE A 98 3.23 -5.92 -3.05
CA PHE A 98 3.03 -5.80 -4.49
C PHE A 98 1.63 -6.30 -4.85
N LEU A 99 0.96 -5.62 -5.77
CA LEU A 99 -0.22 -6.14 -6.47
C LEU A 99 0.24 -6.68 -7.82
N ILE A 100 0.14 -8.00 -8.01
CA ILE A 100 0.70 -8.69 -9.18
C ILE A 100 -0.43 -9.22 -10.05
N GLN A 101 -0.37 -8.93 -11.35
CA GLN A 101 -1.18 -9.59 -12.37
C GLN A 101 -0.35 -10.74 -12.99
N PRO A 102 -0.72 -12.01 -12.82
CA PRO A 102 -0.06 -13.11 -13.50
C PRO A 102 -0.33 -13.07 -15.01
N ASN A 103 0.60 -13.62 -15.79
CA ASN A 103 0.36 -13.86 -17.21
C ASN A 103 -0.44 -15.15 -17.37
N LEU A 104 -1.71 -15.02 -17.76
CA LEU A 104 -2.62 -16.14 -18.02
C LEU A 104 -2.78 -16.43 -19.53
N SER A 105 -2.00 -15.78 -20.38
CA SER A 105 -1.92 -16.09 -21.81
C SER A 105 -1.02 -17.31 -22.00
N TYR A 106 -1.60 -18.50 -21.81
CA TYR A 106 -0.95 -19.75 -22.17
C TYR A 106 -0.90 -19.90 -23.70
N ILE A 107 0.19 -20.51 -24.20
CA ILE A 107 0.41 -20.84 -25.62
C ILE A 107 -0.12 -22.25 -25.89
#